data_AF-A0A024G7L1-F1
#
_entry.id   AF-A0A024G7L1-F1
#
_cell.length_a   1.000
_cell.length_b   1.000
_cell.length_c   1.000
_cell.angle_alpha   90.00
_cell.angle_beta   90.00
_cell.angle_gamma   90.00
#
_symmetry.space_group_name_H-M   'P 1'
#
loop_
_entity.id
_entity.type
_entity.pdbx_description
1 polymer ?
#
loop_
_entity_poly.entity_id
_entity_poly.type
_entity_poly.pdbx_seq_one_letter_code
_entity_poly.pdbx_strand_id
1 'polypeptide(L)'
;MNHEDLASVDYGGATSEHQTMQSPDKMLALQTLDEKSMRLQETGKYTEALACMEKALILRQHLFGPTSDQFWTACKTISETCNLLAMGYLQQSDFPAALELLRKAELLTERDDKARAVTLNNFACYYRRNGNLSKASRYLKEALRLEI
;
A
#
# COMPACT_ATOMS: atom_id res chain seq x y z
N MET A 1 18.10 -66.81 -18.25
CA MET A 1 17.07 -67.01 -17.20
C MET A 1 17.20 -65.82 -16.26
N ASN A 2 16.78 -64.62 -16.63
CA ASN A 2 15.47 -64.07 -17.03
C ASN A 2 14.68 -63.53 -15.84
N HIS A 3 14.14 -62.31 -16.06
CA HIS A 3 13.19 -61.48 -15.29
C HIS A 3 13.86 -60.55 -14.27
N GLU A 4 14.13 -59.26 -14.53
CA GLU A 4 13.29 -58.11 -14.95
C GLU A 4 12.10 -57.79 -14.01
N ASP A 5 12.15 -56.55 -13.47
CA ASP A 5 11.08 -55.69 -12.93
C ASP A 5 10.25 -56.20 -11.73
N LEU A 6 10.03 -55.42 -10.66
CA LEU A 6 9.34 -54.13 -10.68
C LEU A 6 9.81 -53.17 -9.58
N ALA A 7 9.90 -51.91 -9.99
CA ALA A 7 9.97 -50.70 -9.19
C ALA A 7 8.78 -50.54 -8.22
N SER A 8 9.01 -49.72 -7.17
CA SER A 8 8.19 -48.56 -6.77
C SER A 8 7.99 -48.45 -5.25
N VAL A 9 8.75 -47.56 -4.60
CA VAL A 9 8.19 -46.64 -3.59
C VAL A 9 8.86 -45.28 -3.79
N ASP A 10 8.24 -44.48 -4.66
CA ASP A 10 8.20 -43.01 -4.61
C ASP A 10 7.31 -42.65 -3.38
N TYR A 11 7.55 -41.65 -2.55
CA TYR A 11 7.47 -40.24 -2.92
C TYR A 11 8.33 -39.38 -2.01
N GLY A 12 9.29 -38.69 -2.62
CA GLY A 12 9.61 -37.34 -2.20
C GLY A 12 8.36 -36.46 -2.41
N GLY A 13 7.82 -35.92 -1.33
CA GLY A 13 6.97 -34.72 -1.34
C GLY A 13 7.58 -33.75 -0.34
N ALA A 14 8.49 -32.86 -0.77
CA ALA A 14 8.14 -31.50 -1.17
C ALA A 14 7.31 -30.82 -0.06
N THR A 15 7.99 -30.27 0.95
CA THR A 15 8.13 -28.82 1.14
C THR A 15 6.80 -28.07 1.22
N SER A 16 6.45 -27.68 2.45
CA SER A 16 5.73 -26.44 2.79
C SER A 16 4.64 -26.04 1.79
N GLU A 17 3.44 -26.59 1.97
CA GLU A 17 2.21 -26.03 1.42
C GLU A 17 2.02 -24.61 1.97
N HIS A 18 2.51 -23.61 1.24
CA HIS A 18 1.88 -22.30 1.27
C HIS A 18 0.47 -22.51 0.75
N GLN A 19 -0.50 -22.69 1.66
CA GLN A 19 -1.92 -22.76 1.32
C GLN A 19 -2.31 -21.49 0.55
N THR A 20 -2.34 -21.60 -0.78
CA THR A 20 -2.91 -20.57 -1.64
C THR A 20 -4.40 -20.49 -1.35
N MET A 21 -4.82 -19.43 -0.66
CA MET A 21 -6.23 -19.15 -0.41
C MET A 21 -7.04 -19.18 -1.72
N GLN A 22 -8.17 -19.88 -1.72
CA GLN A 22 -9.06 -19.95 -2.88
C GLN A 22 -9.75 -18.59 -3.11
N SER A 23 -10.25 -18.35 -4.33
CA SER A 23 -10.88 -17.05 -4.68
C SER A 23 -12.05 -16.65 -3.76
N PRO A 24 -12.96 -17.55 -3.35
CA PRO A 24 -14.01 -17.22 -2.38
C PRO A 24 -13.44 -16.80 -1.02
N ASP A 25 -12.43 -17.51 -0.51
CA ASP A 25 -11.78 -17.19 0.77
C ASP A 25 -11.06 -15.85 0.71
N LYS A 26 -10.40 -15.55 -0.41
CA LYS A 26 -9.75 -14.26 -0.65
C LYS A 26 -10.76 -13.11 -0.70
N MET A 27 -11.92 -13.30 -1.32
CA MET A 27 -12.99 -12.30 -1.35
C MET A 27 -13.55 -12.03 0.06
N LEU A 28 -13.79 -13.08 0.85
CA LEU A 28 -14.26 -12.93 2.24
C LEU A 28 -13.22 -12.23 3.12
N ALA A 29 -11.94 -12.60 2.97
CA ALA A 29 -10.84 -11.94 3.69
C ALA A 29 -10.70 -10.47 3.29
N LEU A 30 -10.88 -10.14 2.01
CA LEU A 30 -10.89 -8.77 1.52
C LEU A 30 -12.01 -7.95 2.19
N GLN A 31 -13.24 -8.46 2.20
CA GLN A 31 -14.38 -7.80 2.86
C GLN A 31 -14.12 -7.58 4.35
N THR A 32 -13.60 -8.60 5.04
CA THR A 32 -13.26 -8.52 6.47
C THR A 32 -12.21 -7.44 6.76
N LEU A 33 -11.19 -7.33 5.90
CA LEU A 33 -10.15 -6.32 6.04
C LEU A 33 -10.68 -4.90 5.79
N ASP A 34 -11.55 -4.73 4.78
CA ASP A 34 -12.17 -3.44 4.48
C ASP A 34 -13.07 -2.98 5.64
N GLU A 35 -13.93 -3.85 6.15
CA GLU A 35 -14.76 -3.55 7.32
C GLU A 35 -13.95 -3.20 8.56
N LYS A 36 -12.88 -3.97 8.82
CA LYS A 36 -11.98 -3.69 9.93
C LYS A 36 -11.30 -2.33 9.76
N SER A 37 -10.83 -2.02 8.55
CA SER A 37 -10.23 -0.72 8.25
C SER A 37 -11.21 0.42 8.50
N MET A 38 -12.45 0.30 8.04
CA MET A 38 -13.48 1.33 8.25
C MET A 38 -13.73 1.59 9.74
N ARG A 39 -13.93 0.52 10.54
CA ARG A 39 -14.11 0.66 12.01
C ARG A 39 -12.90 1.30 12.70
N LEU A 40 -11.69 1.01 12.23
CA LEU A 40 -10.46 1.60 12.76
C LEU A 40 -10.38 3.10 12.41
N GLN A 41 -10.80 3.51 11.22
CA GLN A 41 -10.88 4.93 10.85
C GLN A 41 -11.92 5.69 11.68
N GLU A 42 -13.10 5.12 11.89
CA GLU A 42 -14.16 5.70 12.73
C GLU A 42 -13.71 5.93 14.18
N THR A 43 -12.80 5.08 14.67
CA THR A 43 -12.22 5.19 16.02
C THR A 43 -10.90 5.97 16.05
N GLY A 44 -10.49 6.59 14.94
CA GLY A 44 -9.27 7.40 14.84
C GLY A 44 -7.95 6.62 14.78
N LYS A 45 -8.01 5.28 14.68
CA LYS A 45 -6.85 4.39 14.64
C LYS A 45 -6.29 4.23 13.24
N TYR A 46 -5.89 5.35 12.63
CA TYR A 46 -5.49 5.41 11.22
C TYR A 46 -4.26 4.54 10.88
N THR A 47 -3.30 4.38 11.78
CA THR A 47 -2.13 3.51 11.54
C THR A 47 -2.51 2.03 11.45
N GLU A 48 -3.44 1.58 12.31
CA GLU A 48 -3.96 0.21 12.27
C GLU A 48 -4.86 0.00 11.03
N ALA A 49 -5.64 1.03 10.66
CA ALA A 49 -6.44 1.01 9.45
C ALA A 49 -5.56 0.86 8.21
N LEU A 50 -4.49 1.65 8.09
CA LEU A 50 -3.52 1.58 7.00
C LEU A 50 -2.96 0.17 6.83
N ALA A 51 -2.57 -0.49 7.93
CA ALA A 51 -2.08 -1.87 7.88
C ALA A 51 -3.15 -2.87 7.36
N CYS A 52 -4.44 -2.63 7.62
CA CYS A 52 -5.53 -3.44 7.05
C CYS A 52 -5.70 -3.16 5.56
N MET A 53 -5.65 -1.90 5.15
CA MET A 53 -5.78 -1.49 3.75
C MET A 53 -4.66 -2.07 2.87
N GLU A 54 -3.43 -2.11 3.36
CA GLU A 54 -2.31 -2.70 2.62
C GLU A 54 -2.46 -4.19 2.39
N LYS A 55 -2.93 -4.92 3.41
CA LYS A 55 -3.25 -6.35 3.26
C LYS A 55 -4.37 -6.53 2.24
N ALA A 56 -5.38 -5.65 2.28
CA ALA A 56 -6.47 -5.66 1.33
C ALA A 56 -6.01 -5.31 -0.11
N LEU A 57 -5.01 -4.45 -0.27
CA LEU A 57 -4.42 -4.12 -1.57
C LEU A 57 -3.75 -5.33 -2.23
N ILE A 58 -3.02 -6.13 -1.45
CA ILE A 58 -2.41 -7.39 -1.92
C ILE A 58 -3.49 -8.35 -2.42
N LEU A 59 -4.60 -8.49 -1.68
CA LEU A 59 -5.72 -9.32 -2.11
C LEU A 59 -6.38 -8.78 -3.38
N ARG A 60 -6.58 -7.46 -3.50
CA ARG A 60 -7.11 -6.82 -4.71
C ARG A 60 -6.21 -7.07 -5.92
N GLN A 61 -4.89 -7.01 -5.75
CA GLN A 61 -3.94 -7.33 -6.80
C GLN A 61 -4.08 -8.79 -7.27
N HIS A 62 -4.24 -9.74 -6.34
CA HIS A 62 -4.41 -11.14 -6.69
C HIS A 62 -5.78 -11.49 -7.29
N LEU A 63 -6.86 -10.82 -6.84
CA LEU A 63 -8.23 -11.10 -7.27
C LEU A 63 -8.59 -10.41 -8.58
N PHE A 64 -8.18 -9.16 -8.76
CA PHE A 64 -8.63 -8.29 -9.85
C PHE A 64 -7.48 -7.88 -10.78
N GLY A 65 -6.22 -8.06 -10.37
CA GLY A 65 -5.03 -7.64 -11.11
C GLY A 65 -4.56 -6.22 -10.77
N PRO A 66 -3.26 -5.92 -10.99
CA PRO A 66 -2.62 -4.64 -10.63
C PRO A 66 -3.05 -3.46 -11.52
N THR A 67 -3.91 -3.68 -12.50
CA THR A 67 -4.42 -2.63 -13.40
C THR A 67 -5.91 -2.38 -13.24
N SER A 68 -6.57 -3.07 -12.31
CA SER A 68 -8.01 -2.96 -12.08
C SER A 68 -8.38 -1.66 -11.38
N ASP A 69 -9.63 -1.20 -11.61
CA ASP A 69 -10.17 -0.02 -10.92
C ASP A 69 -10.22 -0.22 -9.40
N GLN A 70 -10.47 -1.45 -8.95
CA GLN A 70 -10.48 -1.80 -7.53
C GLN A 70 -9.09 -1.63 -6.90
N PHE A 71 -8.04 -2.02 -7.62
CA PHE A 71 -6.65 -1.83 -7.19
C PHE A 71 -6.31 -0.34 -7.12
N TRP A 72 -6.57 0.44 -8.18
CA TRP A 72 -6.24 1.86 -8.21
C TRP A 72 -7.04 2.70 -7.20
N THR A 73 -8.32 2.37 -7.00
CA THR A 73 -9.13 3.00 -5.94
C THR A 73 -8.52 2.75 -4.57
N ALA A 74 -8.05 1.53 -4.29
CA ALA A 74 -7.38 1.23 -3.02
C ALA A 74 -6.02 1.95 -2.88
N CYS A 75 -5.20 2.01 -3.95
CA CYS A 75 -3.96 2.79 -3.96
C CYS A 75 -4.20 4.25 -3.58
N LYS A 76 -5.23 4.88 -4.17
CA LYS A 76 -5.62 6.24 -3.86
C LYS A 76 -5.96 6.41 -2.39
N THR A 77 -6.87 5.59 -1.84
CA THR A 77 -7.27 5.68 -0.43
C THR A 77 -6.11 5.45 0.54
N ILE A 78 -5.20 4.53 0.21
CA ILE A 78 -3.99 4.29 1.00
C ILE A 78 -3.07 5.52 0.96
N SER A 79 -2.88 6.13 -0.21
CA SER A 79 -2.06 7.34 -0.36
C SER A 79 -2.63 8.53 0.44
N GLU A 80 -3.95 8.71 0.47
CA GLU A 80 -4.64 9.73 1.27
C GLU A 80 -4.43 9.49 2.78
N THR A 81 -4.54 8.23 3.21
CA THR A 81 -4.30 7.85 4.61
C THR A 81 -2.82 8.06 5.01
N CYS A 82 -1.88 7.71 4.13
CA CYS A 82 -0.46 7.97 4.33
C CYS A 82 -0.17 9.47 4.45
N ASN A 83 -0.76 10.30 3.58
CA ASN A 83 -0.63 11.75 3.63
C ASN A 83 -1.15 12.34 4.95
N LEU A 84 -2.32 11.88 5.41
CA LEU A 84 -2.90 12.28 6.70
C LEU A 84 -1.95 11.97 7.86
N LEU A 85 -1.51 10.71 7.95
CA LEU A 85 -0.61 10.26 9.01
C LEU A 85 0.74 10.99 8.95
N ALA A 86 1.30 11.19 7.75
CA ALA A 86 2.57 11.88 7.58
C ALA A 86 2.51 13.31 8.14
N MET A 87 1.43 14.03 7.89
CA MET A 87 1.24 15.37 8.44
C MET A 87 1.06 15.35 9.96
N GLY A 88 0.40 14.33 10.51
CA GLY A 88 0.31 14.12 11.96
C GLY A 88 1.66 13.84 12.63
N TYR A 89 2.50 12.99 12.04
CA TYR A 89 3.86 12.74 12.51
C TYR A 89 4.76 13.98 12.36
N LEU A 90 4.62 14.70 11.24
CA LEU A 90 5.34 15.95 11.02
C LEU A 90 4.98 17.00 12.08
N GLN A 91 3.71 17.09 12.49
CA GLN A 91 3.28 17.98 13.58
C GLN A 91 3.94 17.62 14.92
N GLN A 92 4.15 16.34 15.19
CA GLN A 92 4.86 15.82 16.35
C GLN A 92 6.39 15.89 16.20
N SER A 93 6.89 16.40 15.07
CA SER A 93 8.32 16.46 14.73
C SER A 93 8.99 15.08 14.57
N ASP A 94 8.21 14.05 14.32
CA ASP A 94 8.70 12.74 13.89
C ASP A 94 8.94 12.76 12.37
N PHE A 95 10.07 13.34 11.99
CA PHE A 95 10.47 13.47 10.60
C PHE A 95 10.73 12.12 9.90
N PRO A 96 11.34 11.10 10.54
CA PRO A 96 11.50 9.78 9.92
C PRO A 96 10.17 9.13 9.54
N ALA A 97 9.20 9.07 10.48
CA ALA A 97 7.90 8.45 10.21
C ALA A 97 7.12 9.20 9.13
N ALA A 98 7.14 10.54 9.17
CA ALA A 98 6.51 11.36 8.15
C ALA A 98 7.10 11.09 6.75
N LEU A 99 8.42 11.00 6.63
CA LEU A 99 9.08 10.79 5.33
C LEU A 99 8.78 9.41 4.74
N GLU A 100 8.79 8.36 5.57
CA GLU A 100 8.44 6.99 5.18
C GLU A 100 7.02 6.95 4.58
N LEU A 101 6.05 7.59 5.25
CA LEU A 101 4.66 7.64 4.78
C LEU A 101 4.50 8.44 3.49
N LEU A 102 5.22 9.56 3.33
CA LEU A 102 5.17 10.35 2.09
C LEU A 102 5.75 9.58 0.90
N ARG A 103 6.85 8.85 1.08
CA ARG A 103 7.41 7.99 0.03
C ARG A 103 6.44 6.90 -0.39
N LYS A 104 5.75 6.30 0.57
CA LYS A 104 4.73 5.30 0.29
C LYS A 104 3.55 5.88 -0.48
N ALA A 105 3.07 7.06 -0.08
CA ALA A 105 2.02 7.77 -0.81
C ALA A 105 2.45 8.09 -2.26
N GLU A 106 3.70 8.49 -2.48
CA GLU A 106 4.23 8.83 -3.81
C GLU A 106 4.13 7.63 -4.77
N LEU A 107 4.57 6.45 -4.33
CA LEU A 107 4.52 5.21 -5.12
C LEU A 107 3.09 4.80 -5.49
N LEU A 108 2.09 5.16 -4.69
CA LEU A 108 0.69 4.78 -4.91
C LEU A 108 -0.08 5.77 -5.77
N THR A 109 0.52 6.92 -6.11
CA THR A 109 -0.14 8.01 -6.84
C THR A 109 0.29 8.13 -8.31
N GLU A 110 1.03 7.15 -8.83
CA GLU A 110 1.60 7.19 -10.20
C GLU A 110 0.57 7.40 -11.33
N ARG A 111 -0.70 7.04 -11.11
CA ARG A 111 -1.79 7.17 -12.11
C ARG A 111 -2.88 8.16 -11.74
N ASP A 112 -2.72 8.89 -10.64
CA ASP A 112 -3.67 9.91 -10.20
C ASP A 112 -2.89 11.20 -9.94
N ASP A 113 -2.78 12.04 -10.98
CA ASP A 113 -2.04 13.31 -10.93
C ASP A 113 -2.54 14.22 -9.81
N LYS A 114 -3.85 14.19 -9.51
CA LYS A 114 -4.43 14.98 -8.43
C LYS A 114 -3.97 14.46 -7.07
N ALA A 115 -3.98 13.15 -6.84
CA ALA A 115 -3.47 12.56 -5.61
C ALA A 115 -1.95 12.77 -5.49
N ARG A 116 -1.21 12.67 -6.60
CA ARG A 116 0.23 12.91 -6.66
C ARG A 116 0.58 14.35 -6.30
N ALA A 117 -0.17 15.33 -6.81
CA ALA A 117 0.00 16.75 -6.47
C ALA A 117 -0.14 16.99 -4.96
N VAL A 118 -1.14 16.36 -4.31
CA VAL A 118 -1.32 16.44 -2.85
C VAL A 118 -0.11 15.87 -2.10
N THR A 119 0.39 14.69 -2.50
CA THR A 119 1.59 14.09 -1.89
C THR A 119 2.82 14.99 -2.04
N LEU A 120 3.04 15.55 -3.23
CA LEU A 120 4.16 16.45 -3.50
C LEU A 120 4.06 17.74 -2.68
N ASN A 121 2.86 18.29 -2.51
CA ASN A 121 2.61 19.42 -1.61
C ASN A 121 2.98 19.08 -0.15
N ASN A 122 2.68 17.86 0.31
CA ASN A 122 3.08 17.42 1.64
C ASN A 122 4.60 17.20 1.77
N PHE A 123 5.29 16.73 0.73
CA PHE A 123 6.76 16.74 0.70
C PHE A 123 7.32 18.16 0.83
N ALA A 124 6.70 19.15 0.20
CA ALA A 124 7.12 20.54 0.36
C ALA A 124 6.95 21.02 1.80
N CYS A 125 5.82 20.71 2.44
CA CYS A 125 5.60 20.98 3.86
C CYS A 125 6.66 20.32 4.75
N TYR A 126 6.97 19.04 4.51
CA TYR A 126 8.01 18.29 5.20
C TYR A 126 9.37 18.98 5.08
N TYR A 127 9.83 19.25 3.86
CA TYR A 127 11.14 19.84 3.63
C TYR A 127 11.25 21.28 4.14
N ARG A 128 10.16 22.06 4.09
CA ARG A 128 10.11 23.39 4.69
C ARG A 128 10.32 23.31 6.20
N ARG A 129 9.62 22.40 6.87
CA ARG A 129 9.71 22.23 8.33
C ARG A 129 11.06 21.63 8.76
N ASN A 130 11.71 20.86 7.88
CA ASN A 130 13.08 20.36 8.06
C ASN A 130 14.16 21.36 7.58
N GLY A 131 13.81 22.63 7.32
CA GLY A 131 14.75 23.69 6.95
C GLY A 131 15.31 23.65 5.52
N ASN A 132 14.92 22.68 4.69
CA ASN A 132 15.39 22.54 3.32
C ASN A 132 14.44 23.23 2.32
N LEU A 133 14.53 24.56 2.26
CA LEU A 133 13.67 25.37 1.40
C LEU A 133 13.86 25.09 -0.10
N SER A 134 15.07 24.75 -0.53
CA SER A 134 15.37 24.41 -1.93
C SER A 134 14.59 23.18 -2.39
N LYS A 135 14.57 22.10 -1.57
CA LYS A 135 13.75 20.92 -1.87
C LYS A 135 12.27 21.25 -1.80
N ALA A 136 11.83 21.99 -0.79
CA ALA A 136 10.43 22.38 -0.67
C ALA A 136 9.91 23.12 -1.92
N SER A 137 10.69 24.09 -2.43
CA SER A 137 10.35 24.81 -3.66
C SER A 137 10.28 23.90 -4.89
N ARG A 138 11.19 22.91 -4.99
CA ARG A 138 11.15 21.93 -6.10
C ARG A 138 9.86 21.12 -6.09
N TYR A 139 9.46 20.61 -4.92
CA TYR A 139 8.23 19.82 -4.78
C TYR A 139 6.97 20.65 -5.09
N LEU A 140 6.88 21.90 -4.64
CA LEU A 140 5.77 22.79 -5.01
C LEU A 140 5.68 23.03 -6.52
N LYS A 141 6.81 23.24 -7.20
CA LYS A 141 6.83 23.40 -8.66
C LYS A 141 6.44 22.12 -9.39
N GLU A 142 6.70 20.95 -8.82
CA GLU A 142 6.26 19.68 -9.39
C GLU A 142 4.77 19.47 -9.18
N ALA A 143 4.24 19.73 -7.98
CA ALA A 143 2.81 19.66 -7.71
C ALA A 143 2.01 20.59 -8.64
N LEU A 144 2.46 21.85 -8.79
CA LEU A 144 1.79 22.82 -9.66
C LEU A 144 1.74 22.37 -11.13
N ARG A 145 2.74 21.63 -11.61
CA ARG A 145 2.74 21.10 -12.99
C ARG A 145 1.69 20.01 -13.22
N LEU A 146 1.18 19.39 -12.16
CA LEU A 146 0.12 18.38 -12.23
C LEU A 146 -1.29 18.98 -12.08
N GLU A 147 -1.39 20.25 -11.68
CA GLU A 147 -2.65 20.98 -11.45
C GLU A 147 -3.07 21.86 -12.65
N ILE A 148 -2.20 22.01 -13.66
CA ILE A 148 -2.37 22.84 -14.86
C ILE A 148 -2.71 21.95 -16.05
#